data_AF-A0A165CNX6-F1
#
_entry.id   AF-A0A165CNX6-F1
#
_cell.length_a   1.000
_cell.length_b   1.000
_cell.length_c   1.000
_cell.angle_alpha   90.00
_cell.angle_beta   90.00
_cell.angle_gamma   90.00
#
_symmetry.space_group_name_H-M   'P 1'
#
loop_
_entity.id
_entity.type
_entity.pdbx_description
1 polymer ?
#
loop_
_entity_poly.entity_id
_entity_poly.type
_entity_poly.pdbx_seq_one_letter_code
_entity_poly.pdbx_strand_id
1 'polypeptide(L)'
;MPWPSKITRAFATVEEEAGVIVYENQYYGPYNKLLCTLFPPDSDFIVSPNYLPGNVDGAAGVIISFEITLRQHPVLVLEVKPPQHLSLDSTREAADRQVRRRLVDLSGRALLPVLYGISAMGTKLCFYEFETAPRRMTPRRIPSDPELTTDVAPKEQWDCDVLEADGEQRLRALARQITEACERLQA
;
A
#
# COMPACT_ATOMS: atom_id res chain seq x y z
N MET A 1 17.80 -12.36 -1.99
CA MET A 1 18.44 -11.68 -3.13
C MET A 1 18.03 -10.23 -3.04
N PRO A 2 18.95 -9.26 -3.19
CA PRO A 2 18.61 -7.85 -3.17
C PRO A 2 17.69 -7.49 -4.35
N TRP A 3 16.96 -6.38 -4.24
CA TRP A 3 16.20 -5.84 -5.37
C TRP A 3 17.11 -5.65 -6.59
N PRO A 4 16.60 -5.90 -7.81
CA PRO A 4 17.34 -5.55 -9.02
C PRO A 4 17.76 -4.08 -8.99
N SER A 5 18.98 -3.76 -9.41
CA SER A 5 19.53 -2.38 -9.36
C SER A 5 18.64 -1.34 -10.05
N LYS A 6 17.88 -1.75 -11.05
CA LYS A 6 16.90 -0.91 -11.75
C LYS A 6 15.77 -0.41 -10.84
N ILE A 7 15.44 -1.12 -9.76
CA ILE A 7 14.44 -0.76 -8.75
C ILE A 7 15.05 0.21 -7.75
N THR A 8 16.16 -0.16 -7.12
CA THR A 8 16.82 0.70 -6.12
C THR A 8 17.21 2.05 -6.71
N ARG A 9 17.73 2.07 -7.96
CA ARG A 9 18.01 3.33 -8.67
C ARG A 9 16.77 4.18 -8.89
N ALA A 10 15.61 3.59 -9.14
CA ALA A 10 14.39 4.37 -9.37
C ALA A 10 13.95 5.12 -8.11
N PHE A 11 14.07 4.48 -6.93
CA PHE A 11 13.80 5.15 -5.65
C PHE A 11 14.88 6.19 -5.31
N ALA A 12 16.16 5.87 -5.55
CA ALA A 12 17.26 6.81 -5.33
C ALA A 12 17.12 8.10 -6.15
N THR A 13 16.67 8.01 -7.41
CA THR A 13 16.41 9.19 -8.25
C THR A 13 15.38 10.13 -7.60
N VAL A 14 14.37 9.61 -6.90
CA VAL A 14 13.40 10.46 -6.18
C VAL A 14 14.07 11.21 -5.03
N GLU A 15 14.95 10.54 -4.29
CA GLU A 15 15.68 11.14 -3.16
C GLU A 15 16.73 12.16 -3.61
N GLU A 16 17.34 11.96 -4.78
CA GLU A 16 18.32 12.88 -5.37
C GLU A 16 17.66 14.12 -6.01
N GLU A 17 16.50 13.94 -6.66
CA GLU A 17 15.73 15.03 -7.28
C GLU A 17 14.83 15.77 -6.29
N ALA A 18 14.63 15.19 -5.10
CA ALA A 18 13.91 15.81 -4.02
C ALA A 18 14.61 17.09 -3.57
N GLY A 19 13.97 18.24 -3.81
CA GLY A 19 14.26 19.45 -3.05
C GLY A 19 13.79 19.32 -1.59
N VAL A 20 13.42 20.44 -0.96
CA VAL A 20 12.91 20.44 0.43
C VAL A 20 11.57 19.68 0.58
N ILE A 21 10.79 19.55 -0.51
CA ILE A 21 9.47 18.92 -0.52
C ILE A 21 9.45 17.82 -1.58
N VAL A 22 8.97 16.64 -1.19
CA VAL A 22 8.80 15.49 -2.08
C VAL A 22 7.32 15.29 -2.34
N TYR A 23 6.95 15.12 -3.60
CA TYR A 23 5.56 14.94 -4.00
C TYR A 23 5.22 13.45 -4.18
N GLU A 24 3.96 13.10 -3.91
CA GLU A 24 3.43 11.73 -4.01
C GLU A 24 3.71 11.11 -5.39
N ASN A 25 3.58 11.90 -6.45
CA ASN A 25 3.72 11.43 -7.83
C ASN A 25 5.13 10.99 -8.21
N GLN A 26 6.16 11.45 -7.50
CA GLN A 26 7.54 11.03 -7.74
C GLN A 26 7.74 9.55 -7.39
N TYR A 27 6.97 9.01 -6.44
CA TYR A 27 7.05 7.60 -6.03
C TYR A 27 6.21 6.64 -6.89
N TYR A 28 5.27 7.13 -7.72
CA TYR A 28 4.44 6.24 -8.55
C TYR A 28 5.27 5.43 -9.55
N GLY A 29 6.26 6.05 -10.21
CA GLY A 29 7.14 5.36 -11.15
C GLY A 29 7.92 4.21 -10.48
N PRO A 30 8.66 4.48 -9.38
CA PRO A 30 9.35 3.46 -8.60
C PRO A 30 8.44 2.32 -8.11
N TYR A 31 7.28 2.64 -7.52
CA TYR A 31 6.34 1.62 -7.06
C TYR A 31 5.73 0.81 -8.20
N ASN A 32 5.34 1.44 -9.32
CA ASN A 32 4.84 0.71 -10.49
C ASN A 32 5.89 -0.29 -10.99
N LYS A 33 7.17 0.12 -11.06
CA LYS A 33 8.26 -0.75 -11.49
C LYS A 33 8.51 -1.92 -10.53
N LEU A 34 8.40 -1.65 -9.22
CA LEU A 34 8.50 -2.66 -8.17
C LEU A 34 7.35 -3.68 -8.26
N LEU A 35 6.11 -3.20 -8.38
CA LEU A 35 4.92 -4.03 -8.50
C LEU A 35 4.97 -4.89 -9.76
N CYS A 36 5.34 -4.35 -10.92
CA CYS A 36 5.52 -5.13 -12.15
C CYS A 36 6.71 -6.12 -12.09
N THR A 37 7.59 -6.01 -11.08
CA THR A 37 8.63 -7.02 -10.82
C THR A 37 8.10 -8.16 -9.95
N LEU A 38 7.13 -7.87 -9.07
CA LEU A 38 6.49 -8.85 -8.19
C LEU A 38 5.33 -9.58 -8.86
N PHE A 39 4.62 -8.87 -9.75
CA PHE A 39 3.51 -9.36 -10.57
C PHE A 39 3.86 -9.07 -12.04
N PRO A 40 4.59 -9.99 -12.68
CA PRO A 40 5.10 -9.78 -14.03
C PRO A 40 3.97 -9.57 -15.07
N PRO A 41 4.17 -8.74 -16.11
CA PRO A 41 3.16 -8.49 -17.14
C PRO A 41 2.75 -9.70 -17.97
N ASP A 42 3.56 -10.77 -17.97
CA ASP A 42 3.29 -12.05 -18.59
C ASP A 42 2.52 -13.03 -17.68
N SER A 43 2.21 -12.62 -16.44
CA SER A 43 1.31 -13.36 -15.54
C SER A 43 -0.16 -12.98 -15.74
N ASP A 44 -1.06 -13.74 -15.12
CA ASP A 44 -2.51 -13.43 -15.11
C ASP A 44 -2.87 -12.21 -14.22
N PHE A 45 -1.91 -11.67 -13.47
CA PHE A 45 -2.13 -10.51 -12.61
C PHE A 45 -2.04 -9.21 -13.42
N ILE A 46 -2.93 -8.28 -13.11
CA ILE A 46 -2.92 -6.93 -13.69
C ILE A 46 -2.59 -5.94 -12.59
N VAL A 47 -1.50 -5.18 -12.78
CA VAL A 47 -1.15 -4.00 -11.98
C VAL A 47 -1.77 -2.78 -12.64
N SER A 48 -2.64 -2.05 -11.94
CA SER A 48 -3.32 -0.87 -12.49
C SER A 48 -3.33 0.30 -11.50
N PRO A 49 -2.96 1.52 -11.94
CA PRO A 49 -3.26 2.72 -11.17
C PRO A 49 -4.75 3.00 -11.23
N ASN A 50 -5.36 3.22 -10.07
CA ASN A 50 -6.74 3.67 -9.92
C ASN A 50 -6.77 5.10 -9.40
N TYR A 51 -7.59 5.91 -10.05
CA TYR A 51 -7.81 7.31 -9.72
C TYR A 51 -9.14 7.42 -8.98
N LEU A 52 -9.06 7.67 -7.67
CA LEU A 52 -10.23 7.76 -6.81
C LEU A 52 -10.53 9.23 -6.50
N PRO A 53 -11.81 9.64 -6.47
CA PRO A 53 -12.18 10.94 -5.98
C PRO A 53 -11.73 11.08 -4.52
N GLY A 54 -10.91 12.08 -4.22
CA GLY A 54 -10.44 12.43 -2.89
C GLY A 54 -11.52 13.11 -2.08
N ASN A 55 -12.61 12.41 -1.77
CA ASN A 55 -13.68 12.95 -0.93
C ASN A 55 -13.43 12.62 0.55
N VAL A 56 -12.28 13.07 1.05
CA VAL A 56 -12.02 13.18 2.48
C VAL A 56 -11.79 14.68 2.72
N ASP A 57 -12.79 15.35 3.27
CA ASP A 57 -12.74 16.73 3.80
C ASP A 57 -12.85 17.90 2.79
N GLY A 58 -13.55 17.72 1.66
CA GLY A 58 -14.09 18.84 0.87
C GLY A 58 -13.14 19.53 -0.12
N ALA A 59 -11.88 19.11 -0.20
CA ALA A 59 -10.97 19.48 -1.27
C ALA A 59 -11.02 18.46 -2.41
N ALA A 60 -11.22 18.91 -3.65
CA ALA A 60 -11.22 18.06 -4.84
C ALA A 60 -9.81 17.54 -5.17
N GLY A 61 -9.34 16.54 -4.42
CA GLY A 61 -8.12 15.79 -4.73
C GLY A 61 -8.41 14.56 -5.58
N VAL A 62 -7.42 14.07 -6.31
CA VAL A 62 -7.44 12.72 -6.89
C VAL A 62 -6.45 11.87 -6.12
N ILE A 63 -6.94 10.79 -5.52
CA ILE A 63 -6.11 9.79 -4.84
C ILE A 63 -5.67 8.77 -5.89
N ILE A 64 -4.38 8.45 -5.94
CA ILE A 64 -3.86 7.39 -6.81
C ILE A 64 -3.49 6.20 -5.94
N SER A 65 -4.09 5.05 -6.23
CA SER A 65 -3.79 3.77 -5.59
C SER A 65 -3.45 2.74 -6.66
N PHE A 66 -2.46 1.89 -6.43
CA PHE A 66 -2.23 0.72 -7.27
C PHE A 66 -3.13 -0.43 -6.80
N GLU A 67 -3.80 -1.07 -7.74
CA GLU A 67 -4.52 -2.31 -7.50
C GLU A 67 -3.93 -3.42 -8.34
N ILE A 68 -3.72 -4.54 -7.66
CA ILE A 68 -3.31 -5.78 -8.29
C ILE A 68 -4.56 -6.65 -8.31
N THR A 69 -4.95 -7.09 -9.50
CA THR A 69 -6.14 -7.90 -9.70
C THR A 69 -5.82 -9.20 -10.43
N LEU A 70 -6.55 -10.25 -10.11
CA LEU A 70 -6.57 -11.51 -10.86
C LEU A 70 -7.96 -11.69 -11.45
N ARG A 71 -8.09 -11.73 -12.78
CA ARG A 71 -9.40 -11.83 -13.48
C ARG A 71 -10.43 -10.83 -12.93
N GLN A 72 -10.04 -9.57 -12.78
CA GLN A 72 -10.84 -8.47 -12.21
C GLN A 72 -11.17 -8.55 -10.70
N HIS A 73 -10.64 -9.52 -9.96
CA HIS A 73 -10.80 -9.61 -8.51
C HIS A 73 -9.57 -9.00 -7.82
N PRO A 74 -9.73 -8.02 -6.91
CA PRO A 74 -8.61 -7.42 -6.19
C PRO A 74 -7.96 -8.44 -5.26
N VAL A 75 -6.62 -8.42 -5.24
CA VAL A 75 -5.80 -9.26 -4.34
C VAL A 75 -4.85 -8.43 -3.47
N LEU A 76 -4.42 -7.26 -3.96
CA LEU A 76 -3.57 -6.33 -3.23
C LEU A 76 -3.89 -4.89 -3.64
N VAL A 77 -3.87 -3.99 -2.67
CA VAL A 77 -3.91 -2.54 -2.88
C VAL A 77 -2.63 -1.91 -2.31
N LEU A 78 -2.05 -0.94 -3.00
CA LEU A 78 -0.96 -0.13 -2.49
C LEU A 78 -1.29 1.36 -2.67
N GLU A 79 -1.33 2.08 -1.57
CA GLU A 79 -1.53 3.53 -1.54
C GLU A 79 -0.21 4.19 -1.21
N VAL A 80 0.12 5.28 -1.90
CA VAL A 80 1.40 5.99 -1.75
C VAL A 80 1.14 7.37 -1.19
N LYS A 81 2.00 7.82 -0.28
CA LYS A 81 2.05 9.18 0.26
C LYS A 81 3.50 9.65 0.31
N PRO A 82 3.75 10.96 0.27
CA PRO A 82 5.11 11.46 0.36
C PRO A 82 5.70 11.21 1.78
N PRO A 83 7.03 11.09 1.92
CA PRO A 83 7.67 10.69 3.17
C PRO A 83 7.41 11.65 4.34
N GLN A 84 7.19 12.94 4.06
CA GLN A 84 6.88 13.95 5.07
C GLN A 84 5.56 13.67 5.79
N HIS A 85 4.64 12.92 5.19
CA HIS A 85 3.39 12.55 5.86
C HIS A 85 3.62 11.62 7.06
N LEU A 86 4.79 10.97 7.15
CA LEU A 86 5.10 10.11 8.27
C LEU A 86 5.35 10.91 9.57
N SER A 87 5.76 12.17 9.48
CA SER A 87 6.05 12.99 10.67
C SER A 87 4.81 13.67 11.28
N LEU A 88 3.67 13.68 10.59
CA LEU A 88 2.46 14.35 11.06
C LEU A 88 1.35 13.35 11.37
N ASP A 89 0.81 13.40 12.59
CA ASP A 89 -0.23 12.49 13.08
C ASP A 89 -1.47 12.53 12.17
N SER A 90 -1.89 13.72 11.76
CA SER A 90 -3.07 13.92 10.90
C SER A 90 -2.94 13.25 9.53
N THR A 91 -1.74 13.27 8.92
CA THR A 91 -1.52 12.63 7.62
C THR A 91 -1.34 11.12 7.74
N ARG A 92 -0.80 10.63 8.88
CA ARG A 92 -0.77 9.20 9.18
C ARG A 92 -2.18 8.64 9.37
N GLU A 93 -2.99 9.32 10.17
CA GLU A 93 -4.39 8.95 10.34
C GLU A 93 -5.14 8.93 8.99
N ALA A 94 -4.97 9.97 8.17
CA ALA A 94 -5.61 10.04 6.87
C ALA A 94 -5.20 8.87 5.96
N ALA A 95 -3.92 8.50 5.95
CA ALA A 95 -3.41 7.39 5.16
C ALA A 95 -3.91 6.02 5.66
N ASP A 96 -3.93 5.79 6.98
CA ASP A 96 -4.54 4.60 7.58
C ASP A 96 -6.02 4.50 7.17
N ARG A 97 -6.79 5.56 7.41
CA ARG A 97 -8.22 5.62 7.08
C ARG A 97 -8.49 5.31 5.61
N GLN A 98 -7.64 5.81 4.72
CA GLN A 98 -7.76 5.64 3.27
C GLN A 98 -7.59 4.17 2.87
N VAL A 99 -6.50 3.51 3.26
CA VAL A 99 -6.26 2.08 2.96
C VAL A 99 -7.37 1.21 3.55
N ARG A 100 -7.76 1.46 4.81
CA ARG A 100 -8.82 0.68 5.47
C ARG A 100 -10.14 0.78 4.72
N ARG A 101 -10.53 2.00 4.33
CA ARG A 101 -11.75 2.23 3.53
C ARG A 101 -11.65 1.49 2.20
N ARG A 102 -10.51 1.56 1.53
CA ARG A 102 -10.34 0.91 0.23
C ARG A 102 -10.48 -0.61 0.32
N LEU A 103 -9.89 -1.24 1.33
CA LEU A 103 -10.03 -2.67 1.58
C LEU A 103 -11.50 -3.07 1.85
N VAL A 104 -12.23 -2.26 2.62
CA VAL A 104 -13.65 -2.48 2.89
C VAL A 104 -14.49 -2.37 1.61
N ASP A 105 -14.26 -1.35 0.79
CA ASP A 105 -15.00 -1.11 -0.45
C ASP A 105 -14.76 -2.24 -1.48
N LEU A 106 -13.54 -2.78 -1.53
CA LEU A 106 -13.17 -3.87 -2.43
C LEU A 106 -13.58 -5.26 -1.92
N SER A 107 -13.92 -5.41 -0.64
CA SER A 107 -14.17 -6.70 -0.01
C SER A 107 -15.27 -7.53 -0.67
N GLY A 108 -16.29 -6.90 -1.25
CA GLY A 108 -17.37 -7.59 -1.98
C GLY A 108 -16.94 -8.25 -3.28
N ARG A 109 -15.73 -7.94 -3.77
CA ARG A 109 -15.12 -8.50 -4.99
C ARG A 109 -13.92 -9.38 -4.68
N ALA A 110 -13.56 -9.57 -3.41
CA ALA A 110 -12.36 -10.32 -3.05
C ALA A 110 -12.50 -11.79 -3.46
N LEU A 111 -11.48 -12.29 -4.16
CA LEU A 111 -11.38 -13.71 -4.51
C LEU A 111 -10.86 -14.55 -3.34
N LEU A 112 -9.95 -13.97 -2.56
CA LEU A 112 -9.31 -14.61 -1.40
C LEU A 112 -10.11 -14.30 -0.11
N PRO A 113 -10.03 -15.17 0.91
CA PRO A 113 -10.61 -14.89 2.23
C PRO A 113 -9.93 -13.70 2.94
N VAL A 114 -8.74 -13.30 2.48
CA VAL A 114 -8.00 -12.14 2.97
C VAL A 114 -7.66 -11.22 1.80
N LEU A 115 -7.98 -9.94 1.93
CA LEU A 115 -7.53 -8.89 1.02
C LEU A 115 -6.37 -8.13 1.67
N TYR A 116 -5.31 -7.89 0.90
CA TYR A 116 -4.11 -7.25 1.41
C TYR A 116 -4.05 -5.78 0.99
N GLY A 117 -3.55 -4.93 1.88
CA GLY A 117 -3.33 -3.52 1.63
C GLY A 117 -1.94 -3.09 2.09
N ILE A 118 -1.38 -2.08 1.44
CA ILE A 118 -0.13 -1.45 1.84
C ILE A 118 -0.33 0.05 1.84
N SER A 119 0.02 0.71 2.95
CA SER A 119 0.20 2.15 3.00
C SER A 119 1.70 2.44 2.92
N ALA A 120 2.13 3.15 1.88
CA ALA A 120 3.50 3.59 1.70
C ALA A 120 3.62 5.09 2.00
N MET A 121 4.61 5.47 2.80
CA MET A 121 5.03 6.87 3.02
C MET A 121 6.49 7.00 2.61
N GLY A 122 6.73 7.52 1.41
CA GLY A 122 8.03 7.39 0.76
C GLY A 122 8.37 5.91 0.56
N THR A 123 9.42 5.43 1.23
CA THR A 123 9.83 4.01 1.21
C THR A 123 9.32 3.19 2.40
N LYS A 124 8.78 3.84 3.43
CA LYS A 124 8.27 3.17 4.64
C LYS A 124 6.90 2.59 4.39
N LEU A 125 6.68 1.34 4.78
CA LEU A 125 5.50 0.53 4.51
C LEU A 125 4.79 0.15 5.80
N CYS A 126 3.46 0.27 5.79
CA CYS A 126 2.57 -0.38 6.74
C CYS A 126 1.72 -1.41 5.99
N PHE A 127 1.68 -2.64 6.49
CA PHE A 127 0.96 -3.75 5.88
C PHE A 127 -0.40 -3.95 6.54
N TYR A 128 -1.41 -4.18 5.72
CA TYR A 128 -2.78 -4.41 6.14
C TYR A 128 -3.28 -5.75 5.64
N GLU A 129 -4.01 -6.44 6.50
CA GLU A 129 -4.76 -7.64 6.17
C GLU A 129 -6.23 -7.42 6.52
N PHE A 130 -7.11 -7.74 5.58
CA PHE A 130 -8.56 -7.69 5.79
C PHE A 130 -9.19 -9.05 5.53
N GLU A 131 -9.55 -9.75 6.60
CA GLU A 131 -10.31 -11.00 6.54
C GLU A 131 -11.76 -10.70 6.13
N THR A 132 -12.23 -11.19 5.00
CA THR A 132 -13.57 -10.86 4.45
C THR A 132 -14.72 -11.43 5.28
N ALA A 133 -14.47 -12.54 5.98
CA ALA A 133 -15.32 -13.10 7.03
C ALA A 133 -14.39 -13.60 8.15
N PRO A 134 -14.39 -12.97 9.34
CA PRO A 134 -15.47 -12.18 9.94
C PRO A 134 -15.35 -10.64 9.80
N ARG A 135 -14.73 -10.10 8.74
CA ARG A 135 -14.50 -8.65 8.54
C ARG A 135 -13.53 -8.05 9.55
N ARG A 136 -12.41 -8.73 9.79
CA ARG A 136 -11.34 -8.28 10.69
C ARG A 136 -10.23 -7.61 9.92
N MET A 137 -9.62 -6.61 10.54
CA MET A 137 -8.53 -5.86 9.95
C MET A 137 -7.33 -5.79 10.89
N THR A 138 -6.15 -6.03 10.33
CA THR A 138 -4.85 -5.90 10.98
C THR A 138 -4.03 -4.87 10.21
N PRO A 139 -3.31 -3.94 10.87
CA PRO A 139 -3.31 -3.66 12.31
C PRO A 139 -4.70 -3.24 12.81
N ARG A 140 -4.98 -3.44 14.09
CA ARG A 140 -6.25 -3.02 14.70
C ARG A 140 -6.33 -1.50 14.73
N ARG A 141 -7.52 -0.96 14.48
CA ARG A 141 -7.77 0.48 14.62
C ARG A 141 -7.69 0.89 16.08
N ILE A 142 -6.94 1.94 16.38
CA ILE A 142 -6.95 2.60 17.68
C ILE A 142 -8.12 3.60 17.68
N PRO A 143 -9.06 3.52 18.64
CA PRO A 143 -10.17 4.46 18.70
C PRO A 143 -9.66 5.86 19.08
N SER A 144 -10.24 6.88 18.48
CA SER A 144 -10.04 8.27 18.88
C SER A 144 -10.72 8.50 20.23
N ASP A 145 -10.06 9.23 21.13
CA ASP A 145 -10.61 9.67 22.40
C ASP A 145 -11.22 11.07 22.21
N PRO A 146 -12.48 11.30 22.61
CA PRO A 146 -13.12 12.61 22.44
C PRO A 146 -12.50 13.72 23.31
N GLU A 147 -11.79 13.38 24.39
CA GLU A 147 -11.19 14.32 25.33
C GLU A 147 -9.67 14.47 25.15
N LEU A 148 -9.03 13.53 24.44
CA LEU A 148 -7.57 13.48 24.27
C LEU A 148 -7.16 13.38 22.80
N THR A 149 -6.11 14.12 22.43
CA THR A 149 -5.42 13.91 21.14
C THR A 149 -4.70 12.57 21.17
N THR A 150 -5.37 11.54 20.67
CA THR A 150 -4.85 10.16 20.59
C THR A 150 -4.23 9.95 19.22
N ASP A 151 -2.97 9.49 19.18
CA ASP A 151 -2.38 9.01 17.93
C ASP A 151 -3.05 7.69 17.52
N VAL A 152 -4.03 7.79 16.62
CA VAL A 152 -4.81 6.64 16.15
C VAL A 152 -4.08 5.81 15.10
N ALA A 153 -2.98 6.34 14.54
CA ALA A 153 -2.12 5.68 13.56
C ALA A 153 -0.65 5.91 13.91
N PRO A 154 -0.13 5.22 14.94
CA PRO A 154 1.24 5.37 15.42
C PRO A 154 2.25 5.22 14.29
N LYS A 155 3.30 6.03 14.33
CA LYS A 155 4.38 6.01 13.34
C LYS A 155 5.01 4.62 13.20
N GLU A 156 5.05 3.87 14.29
CA GLU A 156 5.56 2.51 14.40
C GLU A 156 4.78 1.50 13.54
N GLN A 157 3.62 1.86 12.98
CA GLN A 157 2.93 1.02 12.00
C GLN A 157 3.64 0.99 10.64
N TRP A 158 4.36 2.07 10.27
CA TRP A 158 5.22 2.11 9.09
C TRP A 158 6.64 1.64 9.45
N ASP A 159 6.71 0.42 10.01
CA ASP A 159 7.91 -0.19 10.58
C ASP A 159 8.93 -0.69 9.57
N CYS A 160 8.55 -0.73 8.30
CA CYS A 160 9.24 -1.50 7.29
C CYS A 160 9.76 -0.60 6.17
N ASP A 161 11.06 -0.63 5.85
CA ASP A 161 11.58 0.07 4.68
C ASP A 161 11.71 -0.86 3.48
N VAL A 162 11.03 -0.53 2.37
CA VAL A 162 11.05 -1.36 1.16
C VAL A 162 12.45 -1.53 0.57
N LEU A 163 13.38 -0.60 0.82
CA LEU A 163 14.75 -0.66 0.29
C LEU A 163 15.71 -1.42 1.22
N GLU A 164 15.31 -1.70 2.45
CA GLU A 164 16.06 -2.53 3.39
C GLU A 164 15.76 -4.02 3.17
N ALA A 165 16.66 -4.88 3.66
CA ALA A 165 16.57 -6.33 3.46
C ALA A 165 15.28 -6.93 4.06
N ASP A 166 14.85 -6.46 5.23
CA ASP A 166 13.62 -6.92 5.87
C ASP A 166 12.38 -6.54 5.05
N GLY A 167 12.31 -5.29 4.57
CA GLY A 167 11.15 -4.86 3.80
C GLY A 167 11.08 -5.44 2.41
N GLU A 168 12.22 -5.69 1.77
CA GLU A 168 12.29 -6.53 0.59
C GLU A 168 11.69 -7.92 0.85
N GLN A 169 12.16 -8.57 1.91
CA GLN A 169 11.74 -9.93 2.25
C GLN A 169 10.25 -9.99 2.54
N ARG A 170 9.72 -9.07 3.35
CA ARG A 170 8.29 -9.00 3.71
C ARG A 170 7.41 -8.77 2.48
N LEU A 171 7.78 -7.83 1.60
CA LEU A 171 6.99 -7.55 0.41
C LEU A 171 7.01 -8.72 -0.59
N ARG A 172 8.16 -9.38 -0.77
CA ARG A 172 8.25 -10.59 -1.61
C ARG A 172 7.47 -11.76 -1.02
N ALA A 173 7.52 -11.94 0.30
CA ALA A 173 6.78 -13.00 0.97
C ALA A 173 5.27 -12.80 0.78
N LEU A 174 4.79 -11.56 0.93
CA LEU A 174 3.39 -11.22 0.67
C LEU A 174 2.99 -11.50 -0.78
N ALA A 175 3.77 -11.03 -1.76
CA ALA A 175 3.47 -11.28 -3.17
C ALA A 175 3.41 -12.78 -3.48
N ARG A 176 4.36 -13.56 -2.96
CA ARG A 176 4.38 -15.02 -3.12
C ARG A 176 3.15 -15.67 -2.47
N GLN A 177 2.81 -15.28 -1.25
CA GLN A 177 1.64 -15.79 -0.53
C GLN A 177 0.35 -15.54 -1.32
N ILE A 178 0.20 -14.35 -1.90
CA ILE A 178 -0.94 -14.01 -2.76
C ILE A 178 -0.97 -14.89 -4.01
N THR A 179 0.16 -15.01 -4.72
CA THR A 179 0.27 -15.81 -5.93
C THR A 179 -0.08 -17.28 -5.67
N GLU A 180 0.53 -17.89 -4.66
CA GLU A 180 0.27 -19.28 -4.28
C GLU A 180 -1.20 -19.50 -3.83
N ALA A 181 -1.79 -18.54 -3.11
CA ALA A 181 -3.19 -18.62 -2.71
C ALA A 181 -4.14 -18.56 -3.92
N CYS A 182 -3.83 -17.72 -4.90
CA CYS A 182 -4.58 -17.62 -6.14
C CYS A 182 -4.46 -18.87 -7.02
N GLU A 183 -3.26 -19.42 -7.16
CA GLU A 183 -3.00 -20.65 -7.92
C GLU A 183 -3.80 -21.85 -7.35
N ARG A 184 -3.88 -21.95 -6.02
CA ARG A 184 -4.68 -23.00 -5.34
C ARG A 184 -6.18 -22.91 -5.62
N LEU A 185 -6.70 -21.75 -6.01
CA LEU A 185 -8.11 -21.59 -6.40
C LEU A 185 -8.37 -21.96 -7.87
N GLN A 186 -7.31 -22.12 -8.65
CA GLN A 186 -7.39 -22.47 -10.08
C GLN A 186 -7.11 -23.96 -10.35
N ALA A 187 -6.61 -24.69 -9.35
CA ALA A 187 -6.38 -26.14 -9.36
C ALA A 187 -7.66 -26.91 -9.02
#